data_AF-A0A3D3ZW59-F1
#
_entry.id   AF-A0A3D3ZW59-F1
#
_cell.length_a   1.000
_cell.length_b   1.000
_cell.length_c   1.000
_cell.angle_alpha   90.00
_cell.angle_beta   90.00
_cell.angle_gamma   90.00
#
_symmetry.space_group_name_H-M   'P 1'
#
loop_
_entity.id
_entity.type
_entity.pdbx_description
1 polymer ?
#
loop_
_entity_poly.entity_id
_entity_poly.type
_entity_poly.pdbx_seq_one_letter_code
_entity_poly.pdbx_strand_id
1 'polypeptide(L)'
;MTPDQAYANSAFIPDGESFYAMWEAKAAAFRTAQSRTRFSEQGEIYAPKGPLRGTVVFVHGGYWSAGSPSMFSHLAAGALAAGYAFA
;
A
#
# COMPACT_ATOMS: atom_id res chain seq x y z
N MET A 1 10.37 22.03 -20.91
CA MET A 1 9.57 21.29 -19.92
C MET A 1 9.14 22.26 -18.85
N THR A 2 7.85 22.41 -18.60
CA THR A 2 7.33 23.22 -17.48
C THR A 2 7.52 22.47 -16.15
N PRO A 3 7.45 23.14 -14.99
CA PRO A 3 7.43 22.45 -13.70
C PRO A 3 6.31 21.41 -13.60
N ASP A 4 5.11 21.72 -14.09
CA ASP A 4 3.99 20.77 -14.10
C ASP A 4 4.32 19.50 -14.89
N GLN A 5 4.97 19.66 -16.05
CA GLN A 5 5.44 18.52 -16.84
C GLN A 5 6.57 17.76 -16.15
N ALA A 6 7.49 18.44 -15.46
CA ALA A 6 8.61 17.79 -14.78
C ALA A 6 8.18 16.88 -13.61
N TYR A 7 7.03 17.15 -12.99
CA TYR A 7 6.50 16.39 -11.84
C TYR A 7 5.30 15.48 -12.19
N ALA A 8 4.89 15.41 -13.46
CA ALA A 8 3.80 14.55 -13.89
C ALA A 8 4.25 13.07 -14.04
N ASN A 9 4.60 12.40 -12.94
CA ASN A 9 5.17 11.03 -12.93
C ASN A 9 4.43 10.06 -13.85
N SER A 10 3.11 9.96 -13.73
CA SER A 10 2.28 9.05 -14.53
C SER A 10 2.36 9.32 -16.04
N ALA A 11 2.57 10.58 -16.46
CA ALA A 11 2.63 10.95 -17.87
C ALA A 11 3.87 10.38 -18.60
N PHE A 12 4.88 9.95 -17.85
CA PHE A 12 6.11 9.35 -18.37
C PHE A 12 6.20 7.84 -18.09
N ILE A 13 5.13 7.24 -17.57
CA ILE A 13 5.01 5.80 -17.36
C ILE A 13 3.94 5.29 -18.35
N PRO A 14 4.24 4.28 -19.20
CA PRO A 14 3.21 3.63 -20.00
C PRO A 14 2.05 3.18 -19.12
N ASP A 15 0.83 3.61 -19.47
CA ASP A 15 -0.40 3.37 -18.69
C ASP A 15 -0.31 3.84 -17.22
N GLY A 16 0.48 4.86 -16.92
CA GLY A 16 0.78 5.31 -15.54
C GLY A 16 -0.45 5.56 -14.66
N GLU A 17 -1.52 6.12 -15.23
CA GLU A 17 -2.78 6.36 -14.50
C GLU A 17 -3.52 5.06 -14.12
N SER A 18 -3.28 3.97 -14.83
CA SER A 18 -3.94 2.68 -14.56
C SER A 18 -3.47 2.02 -13.25
N PHE A 19 -2.29 2.42 -12.74
CA PHE A 19 -1.70 1.83 -11.55
C PHE A 19 -2.54 2.05 -10.30
N TYR A 20 -3.24 3.19 -10.19
CA TYR A 20 -4.11 3.48 -9.05
C TYR A 20 -5.23 2.44 -8.91
N ALA A 21 -5.97 2.21 -9.99
CA ALA A 21 -7.02 1.20 -10.05
C ALA A 21 -6.46 -0.21 -9.81
N MET A 22 -5.28 -0.52 -10.36
CA MET A 22 -4.60 -1.79 -10.11
C MET A 22 -4.27 -1.99 -8.62
N TRP A 23 -3.74 -0.97 -7.94
CA TRP A 23 -3.39 -1.05 -6.52
C TRP A 23 -4.63 -1.26 -5.64
N GLU A 24 -5.70 -0.51 -5.91
CA GLU A 24 -6.99 -0.68 -5.22
C GLU A 24 -7.53 -2.10 -5.36
N ALA A 25 -7.55 -2.63 -6.59
CA ALA A 25 -8.01 -3.98 -6.86
C ALA A 25 -7.16 -5.03 -6.12
N LYS A 26 -5.83 -4.91 -6.18
CA LYS A 26 -4.92 -5.80 -5.45
C LYS A 26 -5.11 -5.73 -3.95
N ALA A 27 -5.25 -4.53 -3.39
CA ALA A 27 -5.46 -4.34 -1.96
C ALA A 27 -6.82 -4.90 -1.51
N ALA A 28 -7.89 -4.69 -2.29
CA ALA A 28 -9.20 -5.27 -2.02
C ALA A 28 -9.14 -6.80 -2.02
N ALA A 29 -8.51 -7.41 -3.04
CA ALA A 29 -8.33 -8.85 -3.11
C ALA A 29 -7.48 -9.40 -1.96
N PHE A 30 -6.45 -8.67 -1.52
CA PHE A 30 -5.66 -9.07 -0.36
C PHE A 30 -6.50 -9.09 0.92
N ARG A 31 -7.37 -8.09 1.13
CA ARG A 31 -8.20 -7.99 2.33
C ARG A 31 -9.29 -9.04 2.43
N THR A 32 -9.76 -9.59 1.31
CA THR A 32 -10.70 -10.72 1.36
C THR A 32 -10.01 -12.01 1.83
N ALA A 33 -8.72 -12.17 1.51
CA ALA A 33 -7.92 -13.33 1.91
C ALA A 33 -7.25 -13.18 3.29
N GLN A 34 -6.92 -11.95 3.71
CA GLN A 34 -6.17 -11.66 4.93
C GLN A 34 -6.96 -10.70 5.82
N SER A 35 -7.40 -11.18 6.98
CA SER A 35 -8.03 -10.34 7.99
C SER A 35 -7.01 -9.36 8.59
N ARG A 36 -7.43 -8.10 8.71
CA ARG A 36 -6.68 -7.07 9.44
C ARG A 36 -6.67 -7.42 10.93
N THR A 37 -5.53 -7.21 11.58
CA THR A 37 -5.42 -7.29 13.04
C THR A 37 -6.01 -6.04 13.70
N ARG A 38 -5.81 -4.87 13.08
CA ARG A 38 -6.43 -3.60 13.49
C ARG A 38 -6.70 -2.73 12.27
N PHE A 39 -7.78 -1.95 12.34
CA PHE A 39 -8.12 -0.96 11.32
C PHE A 39 -8.53 0.35 11.98
N SER A 40 -8.09 1.46 11.41
CA SER A 40 -8.50 2.81 11.77
C SER A 40 -8.48 3.70 10.53
N GLU A 41 -9.02 4.91 10.62
CA GLU A 41 -8.90 5.90 9.55
C GLU A 41 -7.43 6.27 9.25
N GLN A 42 -6.54 6.10 10.24
CA GLN A 42 -5.13 6.44 10.14
C GLN A 42 -4.25 5.33 9.54
N GLY A 43 -4.76 4.11 9.35
CA GLY A 43 -3.96 2.99 8.85
C GLY A 43 -4.50 1.60 9.16
N GLU A 44 -3.83 0.59 8.62
CA GLU A 44 -4.19 -0.83 8.72
C GLU A 44 -3.02 -1.62 9.29
N ILE A 45 -3.27 -2.51 10.24
CA ILE A 45 -2.22 -3.38 10.82
C ILE A 45 -2.51 -4.84 10.48
N TYR A 46 -1.48 -5.53 10.02
CA TYR A 46 -1.47 -6.96 9.74
C TYR A 46 -0.36 -7.65 10.54
N ALA A 47 -0.66 -8.80 11.13
CA ALA A 47 0.34 -9.62 11.82
C ALA A 47 0.31 -11.07 11.31
N PRO A 48 1.48 -11.71 11.14
CA PRO A 48 1.55 -13.14 10.85
C PRO A 48 1.18 -13.94 12.10
N LYS A 49 0.89 -15.22 11.93
CA LYS A 49 0.75 -16.13 13.07
C LYS A 49 2.14 -16.44 13.64
N GLY A 50 2.25 -16.46 14.97
CA GLY A 50 3.48 -16.82 15.67
C GLY A 50 4.35 -15.63 16.08
N PRO A 51 5.61 -15.88 16.49
CA PRO A 51 6.50 -14.84 17.00
C PRO A 51 6.79 -13.74 15.97
N LEU A 52 6.67 -12.48 16.39
CA LEU A 52 6.98 -11.33 15.56
C LEU A 52 8.48 -11.04 15.60
N ARG A 53 9.10 -10.93 14.42
CA ARG A 53 10.51 -10.51 14.28
C ARG A 53 10.67 -8.98 14.39
N GLY A 54 9.58 -8.25 14.26
CA GLY A 54 9.52 -6.80 14.27
C GLY A 54 8.34 -6.28 13.45
N THR A 55 8.37 -5.00 13.11
CA THR A 55 7.33 -4.33 12.33
C THR A 55 7.93 -3.61 11.14
N VAL A 56 7.33 -3.77 9.97
CA VAL A 56 7.53 -2.94 8.79
C VAL A 56 6.44 -1.88 8.78
N VAL A 57 6.83 -0.61 8.69
CA VAL A 57 5.90 0.52 8.56
C VAL A 57 5.99 1.05 7.13
N PHE A 58 4.87 1.07 6.43
CA PHE A 58 4.75 1.57 5.07
C PHE A 58 3.98 2.89 5.05
N VAL A 59 4.60 3.92 4.50
CA VAL A 59 3.99 5.24 4.31
C VAL A 59 3.76 5.46 2.82
N HIS A 60 2.52 5.67 2.41
CA HIS A 60 2.20 5.84 1.00
C HIS A 60 2.60 7.21 0.44
N GLY A 61 2.84 7.26 -0.87
CA GLY A 61 3.03 8.50 -1.62
C GLY A 61 1.72 9.12 -2.11
N GLY A 62 1.79 9.94 -3.16
CA GLY A 62 0.62 10.60 -3.75
C GLY A 62 0.59 12.10 -3.50
N TYR A 63 1.75 12.76 -3.53
CA TYR A 63 1.87 14.22 -3.49
C TYR A 63 1.19 14.90 -2.28
N TRP A 64 1.06 14.19 -1.15
CA TRP A 64 0.35 14.64 0.05
C TRP A 64 -1.13 15.02 -0.18
N SER A 65 -1.70 14.67 -1.35
CA SER A 65 -3.03 15.08 -1.78
C SER A 65 -3.88 13.91 -2.29
N ALA A 66 -3.26 12.78 -2.59
CA ALA A 66 -3.90 11.61 -3.15
C ALA A 66 -3.42 10.32 -2.48
N GLY A 67 -4.27 9.29 -2.55
CA GLY A 67 -4.02 7.98 -1.98
C GLY A 67 -4.62 7.78 -0.58
N SER A 68 -4.69 6.53 -0.15
CA SER A 68 -5.05 6.15 1.22
C SER A 68 -4.30 4.89 1.64
N PRO A 69 -4.15 4.61 2.95
CA PRO A 69 -3.52 3.37 3.42
C PRO A 69 -4.13 2.10 2.79
N SER A 70 -5.45 2.11 2.58
CA SER A 70 -6.19 0.98 2.01
C SER A 70 -5.87 0.68 0.54
N MET A 71 -5.19 1.57 -0.18
CA MET A 71 -4.74 1.26 -1.55
C MET A 71 -3.53 0.32 -1.57
N PHE A 72 -2.85 0.15 -0.43
CA PHE A 72 -1.56 -0.52 -0.35
C PHE A 72 -1.54 -1.77 0.53
N SER A 73 -2.70 -2.22 1.04
CA SER A 73 -2.81 -3.40 1.93
C SER A 73 -2.07 -4.64 1.40
N HIS A 74 -2.10 -4.85 0.08
CA HIS A 74 -1.48 -6.00 -0.57
C HIS A 74 0.04 -6.08 -0.39
N LEU A 75 0.71 -4.96 -0.08
CA LEU A 75 2.16 -4.93 0.19
C LEU A 75 2.52 -5.64 1.51
N ALA A 76 1.55 -5.82 2.42
CA ALA A 76 1.75 -6.57 3.65
C ALA A 76 2.18 -8.03 3.40
N ALA A 77 1.80 -8.63 2.27
CA ALA A 77 2.06 -10.04 1.97
C ALA A 77 3.54 -10.43 2.14
N GLY A 78 4.47 -9.59 1.68
CA GLY A 78 5.91 -9.85 1.81
C GLY A 78 6.40 -9.79 3.27
N ALA A 79 5.98 -8.76 4.01
CA ALA A 79 6.34 -8.60 5.41
C ALA A 79 5.80 -9.76 6.27
N LEU A 80 4.54 -10.14 6.06
CA LEU A 80 3.90 -11.26 6.74
C LEU A 80 4.62 -12.58 6.46
N ALA A 81 4.96 -12.87 5.20
CA ALA A 81 5.70 -14.08 4.82
C ALA A 81 7.10 -14.14 5.47
N ALA A 82 7.71 -12.98 5.73
CA ALA A 82 9.00 -12.88 6.39
C ALA A 82 8.93 -12.91 7.93
N GLY A 83 7.74 -12.97 8.53
CA GLY A 83 7.55 -13.00 9.99
C GLY A 83 7.52 -11.62 10.66
N TYR A 84 7.20 -10.57 9.92
CA TYR A 84 7.05 -9.20 10.42
C TYR A 84 5.59 -8.78 10.44
N ALA A 85 5.20 -7.99 11.44
CA ALA A 85 3.97 -7.22 11.34
C ALA A 85 4.12 -6.12 10.28
N PHE A 86 3.01 -5.70 9.69
CA PHE A 86 2.94 -4.62 8.71
C PHE A 86 1.95 -3.57 9.19
N ALA A 87 2.32 -2.30 9.08
CA ALA A 87 1.49 -1.14 9.38
C ALA A 87 1.56 -0.12 8.25
#